data_AF-A0A7S4I033-F1
#
_entry.id   AF-A0A7S4I033-F1
#
_cell.length_a   1.000
_cell.length_b   1.000
_cell.length_c   1.000
_cell.angle_alpha   90.00
_cell.angle_beta   90.00
_cell.angle_gamma   90.00
#
_symmetry.space_group_name_H-M   'P 1'
#
loop_
_entity.id
_entity.type
_entity.pdbx_description
1 polymer ?
#
loop_
_entity_poly.entity_id
_entity_poly.type
_entity_poly.pdbx_seq_one_letter_code
_entity_poly.pdbx_strand_id
1 'polypeptide(L)'
;PETLHLQHKGPHKNDPGRSRALYVQFADLFAEGGGGAVGGGKLAFGVDFVGGVRRAFIKQLSSGDRYFIHLIWQENWTSNPFASSKFIIGKIVYQRDAREPALFARPYAYRDGVLSVPADCIEEAVESVLPSDRIKLDCMKP
;
A
#
# COMPACT_ATOMS: atom_id res chain seq x y z
N PRO A 1 10.90 -18.90 15.47
CA PRO A 1 10.55 -18.20 14.21
C PRO A 1 11.56 -18.57 13.11
N GLU A 2 11.21 -19.53 12.27
CA GLU A 2 12.01 -19.90 11.11
C GLU A 2 11.68 -18.97 9.94
N THR A 3 12.69 -18.27 9.43
CA THR A 3 12.60 -17.55 8.17
C THR A 3 13.05 -18.46 7.03
N LEU A 4 12.39 -18.37 5.88
CA LEU A 4 12.75 -19.15 4.69
C LEU A 4 14.21 -18.84 4.27
N HIS A 5 14.98 -19.88 3.97
CA HIS A 5 16.34 -19.72 3.45
C HIS A 5 16.33 -18.93 2.13
N LEU A 6 17.26 -17.98 2.00
CA LEU A 6 17.44 -17.19 0.78
C LEU A 6 17.89 -18.08 -0.38
N GLN A 7 17.17 -18.02 -1.49
CA GLN A 7 17.30 -18.84 -2.69
C GLN A 7 17.32 -17.92 -3.93
N HIS A 8 18.51 -17.73 -4.51
CA HIS A 8 18.70 -16.94 -5.74
C HIS A 8 18.53 -17.77 -7.03
N LYS A 9 18.34 -19.09 -6.93
CA LYS A 9 18.32 -20.05 -8.05
C LYS A 9 17.13 -21.02 -7.93
N GLY A 10 16.74 -21.66 -9.05
CA GLY A 10 15.60 -22.57 -9.11
C GLY A 10 14.27 -21.91 -9.54
N PRO A 11 13.17 -22.68 -9.64
CA PRO A 11 11.84 -22.17 -10.02
C PRO A 11 11.13 -21.39 -8.91
N HIS A 12 11.46 -21.63 -7.63
CA HIS A 12 10.85 -20.98 -6.47
C HIS A 12 11.86 -20.09 -5.73
N LYS A 13 12.40 -19.08 -6.42
CA LYS A 13 13.36 -18.12 -5.85
C LYS A 13 12.66 -17.14 -4.93
N ASN A 14 13.29 -16.76 -3.82
CA ASN A 14 12.80 -15.75 -2.87
C ASN A 14 13.81 -14.59 -2.73
N ASP A 15 14.44 -14.19 -3.83
CA ASP A 15 15.39 -13.06 -3.87
C ASP A 15 14.66 -11.71 -3.65
N PRO A 16 14.82 -11.07 -2.47
CA PRO A 16 14.09 -9.86 -2.13
C PRO A 16 14.53 -8.65 -2.97
N GLY A 17 15.72 -8.70 -3.59
CA GLY A 17 16.22 -7.58 -4.41
C GLY A 17 15.47 -7.43 -5.73
N ARG A 18 14.89 -8.51 -6.27
CA ARG A 18 14.21 -8.50 -7.57
C ARG A 18 12.88 -7.76 -7.57
N SER A 19 12.18 -7.71 -6.44
CA SER A 19 10.92 -6.98 -6.32
C SER A 19 11.12 -5.49 -6.02
N ARG A 20 12.36 -5.04 -5.80
CA ARG A 20 12.67 -3.63 -5.49
C ARG A 20 12.05 -2.66 -6.50
N ALA A 21 12.16 -2.94 -7.81
CA ALA A 21 11.61 -2.06 -8.84
C ALA A 21 10.09 -1.86 -8.74
N LEU A 22 9.36 -2.82 -8.16
CA LEU A 22 7.91 -2.76 -7.96
C LEU A 22 7.54 -1.96 -6.70
N TYR A 23 8.35 -2.07 -5.64
CA TYR A 23 8.05 -1.49 -4.33
C TYR A 23 8.76 -0.16 -4.07
N VAL A 24 9.79 0.19 -4.85
CA VAL A 24 10.57 1.43 -4.67
C VAL A 24 9.67 2.66 -4.72
N GLN A 25 8.70 2.68 -5.64
CA GLN A 25 7.76 3.79 -5.79
C GLN A 25 6.94 4.04 -4.52
N PHE A 26 6.58 2.99 -3.79
CA PHE A 26 5.86 3.11 -2.52
C PHE A 26 6.81 3.45 -1.37
N ALA A 27 8.01 2.87 -1.35
CA ALA A 27 9.01 3.16 -0.32
C ALA A 27 9.44 4.63 -0.34
N ASP A 28 9.61 5.19 -1.54
CA ASP A 28 10.02 6.58 -1.75
C ASP A 28 8.99 7.57 -1.17
N LEU A 29 7.68 7.21 -1.18
CA LEU A 29 6.63 8.02 -0.54
C LEU A 29 6.92 8.30 0.94
N PHE A 30 7.44 7.31 1.65
CA PHE A 30 7.68 7.39 3.09
C PHE A 30 9.08 7.89 3.45
N ALA A 31 10.05 7.78 2.53
CA ALA A 31 11.44 8.19 2.77
C ALA A 31 11.59 9.71 2.89
N GLU A 32 10.84 10.47 2.10
CA GLU A 32 10.93 11.95 2.05
C GLU A 32 9.90 12.64 2.97
N GLY A 33 9.10 11.88 3.72
CA GLY A 33 7.92 12.41 4.42
C GLY A 33 6.87 12.96 3.45
N GLY A 34 6.78 12.34 2.26
CA GLY A 34 6.17 12.84 1.03
C GLY A 34 5.04 13.84 1.24
N GLY A 35 5.34 15.11 0.99
CA GLY A 35 4.39 16.21 1.08
C GLY A 35 3.68 16.44 -0.25
N GLY A 36 2.36 16.59 -0.19
CA GLY A 36 1.54 17.30 -1.19
C GLY A 36 1.51 16.69 -2.59
N ALA A 37 2.55 16.90 -3.40
CA ALA A 37 2.52 16.63 -4.84
C ALA A 37 2.24 15.16 -5.19
N VAL A 38 2.90 14.22 -4.50
CA VAL A 38 2.78 12.78 -4.77
C VAL A 38 1.45 12.22 -4.27
N GLY A 39 0.80 12.91 -3.32
CA GLY A 39 -0.56 12.63 -2.85
C GLY A 39 -1.64 13.45 -3.56
N GLY A 40 -1.32 14.11 -4.68
CA GLY A 40 -2.24 14.97 -5.43
C GLY A 40 -2.79 16.17 -4.62
N GLY A 41 -2.04 16.61 -3.62
CA GLY A 41 -2.42 17.65 -2.65
C GLY A 41 -3.37 17.17 -1.56
N LYS A 42 -3.73 15.88 -1.54
CA LYS A 42 -4.76 15.32 -0.64
C LYS A 42 -4.19 14.41 0.43
N LEU A 43 -3.02 13.82 0.19
CA LEU A 43 -2.39 12.86 1.10
C LEU A 43 -1.04 13.38 1.60
N ALA A 44 -0.69 12.99 2.81
CA ALA A 44 0.65 13.07 3.37
C ALA A 44 1.13 11.68 3.81
N PHE A 45 2.43 11.45 3.77
CA PHE A 45 3.05 10.18 4.12
C PHE A 45 3.97 10.36 5.32
N GLY A 46 3.99 9.39 6.23
CA GLY A 46 4.83 9.48 7.42
C GLY A 46 5.14 8.14 8.05
N VAL A 47 6.06 8.18 9.02
CA VAL A 47 6.45 7.02 9.83
C VAL A 47 6.43 7.44 11.30
N ASP A 48 5.63 6.73 12.09
CA ASP A 48 5.52 6.96 13.54
C ASP A 48 6.16 5.80 14.32
N PHE A 49 6.56 6.07 15.56
CA PHE A 49 6.96 5.03 16.51
C PHE A 49 5.77 4.58 17.35
N VAL A 50 5.39 3.31 17.23
CA VAL A 50 4.28 2.70 17.97
C VAL A 50 4.80 1.43 18.64
N GLY A 51 4.72 1.37 19.97
CA GLY A 51 5.17 0.20 20.73
C GLY A 51 6.66 -0.13 20.53
N GLY A 52 7.50 0.87 20.27
CA GLY A 52 8.93 0.69 20.00
C GLY A 52 9.28 0.30 18.55
N VAL A 53 8.29 0.17 17.67
CA VAL A 53 8.49 -0.19 16.26
C VAL A 53 8.06 0.95 15.34
N ARG A 54 8.76 1.12 14.21
CA ARG A 54 8.39 2.10 13.17
C ARG A 54 7.19 1.59 12.36
N ARG A 55 6.14 2.39 12.25
CA ARG A 55 4.92 2.11 11.49
C ARG A 55 4.69 3.21 10.47
N ALA A 56 4.61 2.83 9.19
CA ALA A 56 4.26 3.75 8.11
C ALA A 56 2.76 4.08 8.13
N PHE A 57 2.40 5.32 7.82
CA PHE A 57 1.00 5.74 7.70
C PHE A 57 0.78 6.70 6.53
N ILE A 58 -0.42 6.64 5.97
CA ILE A 58 -0.95 7.63 5.03
C ILE A 58 -1.93 8.52 5.80
N LYS A 59 -1.84 9.84 5.65
CA LYS A 59 -2.75 10.80 6.27
C LYS A 59 -3.60 11.48 5.20
N GLN A 60 -4.92 11.46 5.37
CA GLN A 60 -5.82 12.34 4.61
C GLN A 60 -5.70 13.77 5.13
N LEU A 61 -5.36 14.71 4.26
CA LEU A 61 -5.18 16.11 4.64
C LEU A 61 -6.50 16.81 4.94
N SER A 62 -7.61 16.39 4.31
CA SER A 62 -8.93 16.99 4.50
C SER A 62 -9.58 16.62 5.83
N SER A 63 -9.58 15.34 6.19
CA SER A 63 -10.20 14.83 7.43
C SER A 63 -9.22 14.73 8.60
N GLY A 64 -7.92 14.61 8.31
CA GLY A 64 -6.90 14.33 9.30
C GLY A 64 -6.74 12.84 9.63
N ASP A 65 -7.56 11.96 9.04
CA ASP A 65 -7.51 10.51 9.28
C ASP A 65 -6.15 9.93 8.93
N ARG A 66 -5.70 8.96 9.75
CA ARG A 66 -4.47 8.21 9.52
C ARG A 66 -4.77 6.76 9.22
N TYR A 67 -4.06 6.23 8.23
CA TYR A 67 -4.12 4.85 7.80
C TYR A 67 -2.76 4.22 8.06
N PHE A 68 -2.60 3.55 9.21
CA PHE A 68 -1.36 2.85 9.53
C PHE A 68 -1.25 1.58 8.70
N ILE A 69 -0.35 1.60 7.72
CA ILE A 69 -0.29 0.59 6.69
C ILE A 69 0.14 -0.75 7.30
N HIS A 70 -0.61 -1.79 6.93
CA HIS A 70 -0.36 -3.16 7.28
C HIS A 70 0.05 -3.98 6.05
N LEU A 71 -0.70 -3.86 4.96
CA LEU A 71 -0.44 -4.53 3.68
C LEU A 71 -0.89 -3.63 2.52
N ILE A 72 -0.14 -3.66 1.41
CA ILE A 72 -0.57 -3.10 0.12
C ILE A 72 -0.86 -4.26 -0.81
N TRP A 73 -2.11 -4.44 -1.19
CA TRP A 73 -2.57 -5.45 -2.13
C TRP A 73 -2.66 -4.85 -3.53
N GLN A 74 -2.04 -5.48 -4.53
CA GLN A 74 -2.04 -5.03 -5.91
C GLN A 74 -2.92 -5.96 -6.75
N GLU A 75 -3.89 -5.41 -7.48
CA GLU A 75 -4.85 -6.20 -8.27
C GLU A 75 -4.65 -6.04 -9.77
N ASN A 76 -4.36 -4.83 -10.23
CA ASN A 76 -4.16 -4.56 -11.64
C ASN A 76 -3.15 -3.44 -11.83
N TRP A 77 -2.33 -3.56 -12.88
CA TRP A 77 -1.27 -2.60 -13.17
C TRP A 77 -0.96 -2.57 -14.66
N THR A 78 -0.34 -1.49 -15.10
CA THR A 78 0.15 -1.40 -16.48
C THR A 78 1.28 -2.39 -16.73
N SER A 79 1.03 -3.38 -17.57
CA SER A 79 2.02 -4.38 -17.99
C SER A 79 2.80 -3.97 -19.24
N ASN A 80 2.21 -3.11 -20.10
CA ASN A 80 2.85 -2.66 -21.34
C ASN A 80 3.91 -1.58 -21.04
N PRO A 81 5.21 -1.82 -21.35
CA PRO A 81 6.27 -0.84 -21.15
C PRO A 81 6.09 0.43 -22.01
N PHE A 82 5.42 0.33 -23.16
CA PHE A 82 5.19 1.47 -24.07
C PHE A 82 3.89 2.23 -23.81
N ALA A 83 3.10 1.84 -22.81
CA ALA A 83 1.91 2.60 -22.44
C ALA A 83 2.30 4.02 -22.00
N SER A 84 1.60 5.02 -22.55
CA SER A 84 1.81 6.44 -22.30
C SER A 84 1.44 6.90 -20.88
N SER A 85 0.63 6.10 -20.17
CA SER A 85 0.28 6.28 -18.77
C SER A 85 0.54 4.98 -18.01
N LYS A 86 1.05 5.09 -16.78
CA LYS A 86 1.29 3.96 -15.89
C LYS A 86 0.33 4.02 -14.71
N PHE A 87 -0.25 2.88 -14.36
CA PHE A 87 -1.09 2.76 -13.19
C PHE A 87 -0.82 1.49 -12.40
N ILE A 88 -1.14 1.55 -11.12
CA ILE A 88 -1.31 0.41 -10.20
C ILE A 88 -2.59 0.68 -9.41
N ILE A 89 -3.48 -0.29 -9.32
CA ILE A 89 -4.69 -0.24 -8.49
C ILE A 89 -4.78 -1.48 -7.59
N GLY A 90 -5.45 -1.32 -6.46
CA GLY A 90 -5.68 -2.39 -5.51
C GLY A 90 -6.24 -1.86 -4.20
N LYS A 91 -5.98 -2.56 -3.09
CA LYS A 91 -6.43 -2.16 -1.74
C LYS A 91 -5.26 -1.90 -0.81
N ILE A 92 -5.38 -0.88 0.03
CA ILE A 92 -4.54 -0.75 1.21
C ILE A 92 -5.26 -1.39 2.38
N VAL A 93 -4.56 -2.23 3.14
CA VAL A 93 -5.01 -2.75 4.43
C VAL A 93 -4.28 -1.98 5.52
N TYR A 94 -5.03 -1.45 6.48
CA TYR A 94 -4.52 -0.54 7.47
C TYR A 94 -5.26 -0.65 8.80
N GLN A 95 -4.68 -0.05 9.83
CA GLN A 95 -5.29 0.18 11.13
C GLN A 95 -5.58 1.69 11.27
N ARG A 96 -6.70 2.05 11.90
CA ARG A 96 -7.02 3.46 12.22
C ARG A 96 -6.19 3.95 13.41
N ASP A 97 -6.01 3.08 14.40
CA ASP A 97 -5.01 3.20 15.46
C ASP A 97 -4.05 2.01 15.37
N ALA A 98 -2.75 2.28 15.29
CA ALA A 98 -1.72 1.25 15.21
C ALA A 98 -1.65 0.33 16.44
N ARG A 99 -2.32 0.68 17.55
CA ARG A 99 -2.43 -0.13 18.77
C ARG A 99 -3.62 -1.08 18.76
N GLU A 100 -4.60 -0.86 17.89
CA GLU A 100 -5.80 -1.68 17.81
C GLU A 100 -5.62 -2.83 16.82
N PRO A 101 -6.12 -4.05 17.12
CA PRO A 101 -5.98 -5.19 16.21
C PRO A 101 -6.89 -5.10 14.98
N ALA A 102 -7.88 -4.19 14.97
CA ALA A 102 -8.85 -4.06 13.89
C ALA A 102 -8.19 -3.61 12.58
N LEU A 103 -8.41 -4.38 11.52
CA LEU A 103 -7.92 -4.09 10.18
C LEU A 103 -9.08 -3.64 9.29
N PHE A 104 -8.76 -2.68 8.43
CA PHE A 104 -9.66 -2.13 7.45
C PHE A 104 -8.99 -2.14 6.08
N ALA A 105 -9.78 -2.28 5.03
CA ALA A 105 -9.32 -2.17 3.65
C ALA A 105 -10.08 -1.06 2.92
N ARG A 106 -9.37 -0.37 2.03
CA ARG A 106 -9.97 0.57 1.08
C ARG A 106 -9.21 0.56 -0.24
N PRO A 107 -9.88 0.88 -1.36
CA PRO A 107 -9.23 0.99 -2.65
C PRO A 107 -8.19 2.13 -2.68
N TYR A 108 -7.17 1.94 -3.51
CA TYR A 108 -6.25 2.99 -3.91
C TYR A 108 -5.97 2.91 -5.40
N ALA A 109 -5.52 4.03 -5.97
CA ALA A 109 -4.94 4.07 -7.29
C ALA A 109 -3.67 4.92 -7.29
N TYR A 110 -2.60 4.35 -7.84
CA TYR A 110 -1.38 5.06 -8.17
C TYR A 110 -1.36 5.27 -9.69
N ARG A 111 -1.39 6.52 -10.15
CA ARG A 111 -1.39 6.85 -11.58
C ARG A 111 -0.36 7.92 -11.85
N ASP A 112 0.56 7.64 -12.77
CA ASP A 112 1.56 8.60 -13.25
C ASP A 112 2.29 9.34 -12.12
N GLY A 113 2.69 8.59 -11.08
CA GLY A 113 3.40 9.15 -9.93
C GLY A 113 2.51 9.61 -8.78
N VAL A 114 1.20 9.69 -8.97
CA VAL A 114 0.27 10.24 -7.96
C VAL A 114 -0.52 9.12 -7.29
N LEU A 115 -0.38 9.00 -5.97
CA LEU A 115 -1.22 8.13 -5.15
C LEU A 115 -2.53 8.82 -4.78
N SER A 116 -3.63 8.10 -4.97
CA SER A 116 -4.97 8.50 -4.57
C SER A 116 -5.59 7.40 -3.70
N VAL A 117 -6.20 7.82 -2.61
CA VAL A 117 -6.95 6.99 -1.68
C VAL A 117 -8.28 7.71 -1.44
N PRO A 118 -9.40 7.27 -2.04
CA PRO A 118 -10.67 7.96 -1.89
C PRO A 118 -11.11 7.97 -0.42
N ALA A 119 -11.47 9.13 0.11
CA ALA A 119 -11.94 9.25 1.50
C ALA A 119 -13.37 8.73 1.67
N ASP A 120 -14.18 8.92 0.63
CA ASP A 120 -15.62 8.68 0.52
C ASP A 120 -15.99 7.28 0.01
N CYS A 121 -15.00 6.41 -0.21
CA CYS A 121 -15.27 5.02 -0.62
C CYS A 121 -15.67 4.14 0.57
N ILE A 122 -16.29 3.00 0.24
CA ILE A 122 -16.65 1.98 1.23
C ILE A 122 -15.36 1.42 1.84
N GLU A 123 -15.28 1.52 3.17
CA GLU A 123 -14.27 0.87 3.97
C GLU A 123 -14.76 -0.52 4.40
N GLU A 124 -13.94 -1.53 4.16
CA GLU A 124 -14.25 -2.91 4.46
C GLU A 124 -13.51 -3.34 5.72
N ALA A 125 -14.22 -3.90 6.71
CA ALA A 125 -13.56 -4.55 7.84
C ALA A 125 -12.87 -5.85 7.36
N VAL A 126 -11.64 -6.08 7.79
CA VAL A 126 -10.84 -7.24 7.40
C VAL A 126 -10.57 -8.10 8.63
N GLU A 127 -10.96 -9.37 8.55
CA GLU A 127 -10.85 -10.32 9.65
C GLU A 127 -9.44 -10.94 9.82
N SER A 128 -8.58 -10.81 8.81
CA SER A 128 -7.26 -11.44 8.78
C SER A 128 -6.19 -10.55 8.17
N VAL A 129 -4.97 -10.71 8.68
CA VAL A 129 -3.72 -10.13 8.16
C VAL A 129 -3.43 -10.61 6.74
N LEU A 130 -3.77 -11.87 6.45
CA LEU A 130 -3.57 -12.44 5.13
C LEU A 130 -4.81 -12.17 4.27
N PRO A 131 -4.59 -11.85 2.98
CA PRO A 131 -5.68 -11.58 2.05
C PRO A 131 -6.61 -12.79 1.99
N SER A 132 -7.82 -12.67 2.56
CA SER A 132 -8.91 -13.59 2.24
C SER A 132 -9.30 -13.42 0.78
N ASP A 133 -9.97 -14.39 0.16
CA ASP A 133 -10.38 -14.23 -1.24
C ASP A 133 -11.26 -13.00 -1.48
N ARG A 134 -11.89 -12.44 -0.42
CA ARG A 134 -12.70 -11.21 -0.50
C ARG A 134 -11.90 -9.97 -0.86
N ILE A 135 -10.64 -9.85 -0.41
CA ILE A 135 -9.83 -8.67 -0.76
C ILE A 135 -9.47 -8.64 -2.25
N LYS A 136 -9.59 -9.78 -2.95
CA LYS A 136 -9.33 -9.93 -4.39
C LYS A 136 -10.52 -9.52 -5.25
N LEU A 137 -11.66 -9.21 -4.63
CA LEU A 137 -12.88 -8.85 -5.32
C LEU A 137 -13.04 -7.32 -5.31
N ASP A 138 -13.33 -6.78 -6.49
CA ASP A 138 -13.90 -5.44 -6.71
C ASP A 138 -13.02 -4.20 -6.43
N CYS A 139 -11.72 -4.18 -6.78
CA CYS A 139 -11.12 -2.88 -7.10
C CYS A 139 -11.59 -2.42 -8.48
N MET A 140 -12.62 -1.57 -8.46
CA MET A 140 -13.14 -0.73 -9.55
C MET A 140 -12.54 -1.04 -10.94
N LYS A 141 -13.33 -1.72 -11.78
CA LYS A 141 -13.04 -1.80 -13.21
C LYS A 141 -12.87 -0.38 -13.77
N PRO A 142 -11.84 -0.14 -14.60
CA PRO A 142 -11.59 1.17 -15.20
C PRO A 142 -12.78 1.66 -16.04
#